data_AF-A0A9P1P240-F1
#
_entry.id   AF-A0A9P1P240-F1
#
_cell.length_a   1.000
_cell.length_b   1.000
_cell.length_c   1.000
_cell.angle_alpha   90.00
_cell.angle_beta   90.00
_cell.angle_gamma   90.00
#
_symmetry.space_group_name_H-M   'P 1'
#
loop_
_entity.id
_entity.type
_entity.pdbx_description
1 polymer ?
#
loop_
_entity_poly.entity_id
_entity_poly.type
_entity_poly.pdbx_seq_one_letter_code
_entity_poly.pdbx_strand_id
1 'polypeptide(L)'
;MKKEKVTLLVSRFNCPHPVWENKTREEYLSWLHTRLDLFARYTFKSYQNLNTKPDQWILLVDKDKLDQGTFSQLSDLIAGEKCQLVQYQ
;
A
#
# COMPACT_ATOMS: atom_id res chain seq x y z
N MET A 1 -12.78 -32.44 6.52
CA MET A 1 -12.40 -31.30 5.64
C MET A 1 -10.92 -31.00 5.83
N LYS A 2 -10.10 -31.06 4.78
CA LYS A 2 -8.72 -30.54 4.86
C LYS A 2 -8.82 -29.01 4.95
N LYS A 3 -8.19 -28.40 5.95
CA LYS A 3 -8.04 -26.93 5.99
C LYS A 3 -7.08 -26.55 4.87
N GLU A 4 -7.57 -25.87 3.84
CA GLU A 4 -6.71 -25.27 2.84
C GLU A 4 -5.88 -24.17 3.51
N LYS A 5 -4.59 -24.12 3.17
CA LYS A 5 -3.68 -23.07 3.66
C LYS A 5 -3.81 -21.88 2.71
N VAL A 6 -4.17 -20.73 3.26
CA VAL A 6 -4.22 -19.46 2.53
C VAL A 6 -2.93 -18.70 2.77
N THR A 7 -2.34 -18.17 1.71
CA THR A 7 -1.14 -17.34 1.73
C THR A 7 -1.52 -15.87 1.58
N LEU A 8 -1.07 -15.06 2.53
CA LEU A 8 -1.33 -13.63 2.55
C LEU A 8 -0.03 -12.85 2.39
N LEU A 9 -0.02 -11.89 1.48
CA LEU A 9 0.97 -10.81 1.49
C LEU A 9 0.33 -9.61 2.19
N VAL A 10 0.99 -9.07 3.21
CA VAL A 10 0.51 -7.88 3.93
C VAL A 10 1.56 -6.80 3.82
N SER A 11 1.18 -5.66 3.25
CA SER A 11 2.05 -4.51 3.06
C SER A 11 1.46 -3.29 3.74
N ARG A 12 2.30 -2.48 4.39
CA ARG A 12 1.91 -1.16 4.89
C ARG A 12 2.34 -0.10 3.89
N PHE A 13 1.39 0.65 3.36
CA PHE A 13 1.69 1.70 2.40
C PHE A 13 2.28 2.90 3.10
N ASN A 14 1.58 3.57 4.00
CA ASN A 14 2.14 4.67 4.79
C ASN A 14 2.52 4.22 6.20
N CYS A 15 3.49 4.93 6.79
CA CYS A 15 4.16 4.51 8.02
C CYS A 15 3.79 5.43 9.19
N PRO A 16 3.19 4.90 10.27
CA PRO A 16 3.06 5.64 11.53
C PRO A 16 4.39 5.55 12.28
N HIS A 17 5.41 6.25 11.78
CA HIS A 17 6.74 6.25 12.37
C HIS A 17 7.01 7.58 13.09
N PRO A 18 7.62 7.56 14.30
CA PRO A 18 7.91 8.78 15.07
C PRO A 18 8.74 9.83 14.33
N VAL A 19 9.48 9.44 13.30
CA VAL A 19 10.22 10.37 12.42
C VAL A 19 9.32 11.46 11.80
N TRP A 20 8.01 11.19 11.68
CA TRP A 20 7.04 12.12 11.13
C TRP A 20 6.39 13.03 12.17
N GLU A 21 6.64 12.83 13.48
CA GLU A 21 6.06 13.67 14.55
C GLU A 21 6.57 15.11 14.47
N ASN A 22 7.81 15.31 14.02
CA ASN A 22 8.46 16.62 13.91
C ASN A 22 8.46 17.16 12.47
N LYS A 23 7.67 16.59 11.58
CA LYS A 23 7.62 16.94 10.15
C LYS A 23 6.33 17.66 9.82
N THR A 24 6.40 18.64 8.90
CA THR A 24 5.19 19.32 8.45
C THR A 24 4.32 18.38 7.61
N ARG A 25 3.05 18.73 7.46
CA ARG A 25 2.13 17.98 6.60
C ARG A 25 2.65 17.95 5.16
N GLU A 26 3.20 19.05 4.66
CA GLU A 26 3.73 19.19 3.31
C GLU A 26 4.95 18.29 3.07
N GLU A 27 5.89 18.22 4.03
CA GLU A 27 7.04 17.31 3.95
C GLU A 27 6.57 15.84 3.86
N TYR A 28 5.59 15.47 4.69
CA TYR A 28 5.04 14.12 4.69
C TYR A 28 4.28 13.80 3.38
N LEU A 29 3.49 14.75 2.85
CA LEU A 29 2.81 14.59 1.57
C LEU A 29 3.80 14.46 0.40
N SER A 30 4.87 15.25 0.40
CA SER A 30 5.94 15.14 -0.62
C SER A 30 6.60 13.74 -0.60
N TRP A 31 6.86 13.21 0.60
CA TRP A 31 7.33 11.84 0.75
C TRP A 31 6.31 10.81 0.25
N LEU A 32 5.03 10.97 0.58
CA LEU A 32 3.96 10.08 0.12
C LEU A 32 3.88 10.02 -1.40
N HIS A 33 3.98 11.16 -2.09
CA HIS A 33 3.94 11.21 -3.56
C HIS A 33 5.14 10.48 -4.17
N THR A 34 6.33 10.71 -3.62
CA THR A 34 7.53 9.97 -4.05
C THR A 34 7.36 8.48 -3.81
N ARG A 35 6.80 8.09 -2.66
CA ARG A 35 6.55 6.70 -2.32
C ARG A 35 5.52 6.05 -3.24
N LEU A 36 4.47 6.76 -3.62
CA LEU A 36 3.47 6.28 -4.58
C LEU A 36 4.12 6.00 -5.94
N ASP A 37 4.96 6.91 -6.43
CA ASP A 37 5.71 6.70 -7.67
C ASP A 37 6.63 5.46 -7.57
N LEU A 38 7.40 5.33 -6.49
CA LEU A 38 8.25 4.16 -6.25
C LEU A 38 7.44 2.86 -6.14
N PHE A 39 6.29 2.90 -5.46
CA PHE A 39 5.40 1.76 -5.32
C PHE A 39 4.86 1.30 -6.68
N ALA A 40 4.39 2.24 -7.51
CA ALA A 40 3.90 1.95 -8.85
C ALA A 40 5.00 1.41 -9.77
N ARG A 41 6.20 2.00 -9.73
CA ARG A 41 7.32 1.59 -10.61
C ARG A 41 7.93 0.26 -10.23
N TYR A 42 8.10 0.01 -8.93
CA TYR A 42 8.91 -1.11 -8.45
C TYR A 42 8.06 -2.13 -7.71
N THR A 43 7.43 -1.77 -6.59
CA THR A 43 6.74 -2.75 -5.73
C THR A 43 5.61 -3.46 -6.46
N PHE A 44 4.76 -2.71 -7.15
CA PHE A 44 3.64 -3.25 -7.89
C PHE A 44 4.10 -4.12 -9.06
N LYS A 45 5.08 -3.66 -9.84
CA LYS A 45 5.68 -4.48 -10.92
C LYS A 45 6.34 -5.75 -10.39
N SER A 46 7.05 -5.67 -9.26
CA SER A 46 7.65 -6.84 -8.62
C SER A 46 6.58 -7.85 -8.20
N TYR A 47 5.47 -7.38 -7.63
CA TYR A 47 4.32 -8.24 -7.35
C TYR A 47 3.79 -8.89 -8.62
N GLN A 48 3.61 -8.12 -9.71
CA GLN A 48 3.16 -8.61 -11.00
C GLN A 48 4.08 -9.70 -11.59
N ASN A 49 5.37 -9.65 -11.31
CA ASN A 49 6.37 -10.59 -11.81
C ASN A 49 6.59 -11.84 -10.93
N LEU A 50 5.86 -12.01 -9.83
CA LEU A 50 6.00 -13.21 -8.99
C LEU A 50 5.57 -14.48 -9.74
N ASN A 51 6.44 -15.51 -9.72
CA ASN A 51 6.12 -16.85 -10.25
C ASN A 51 4.96 -17.52 -9.51
N THR A 52 4.77 -17.21 -8.23
CA THR A 52 3.65 -17.68 -7.41
C THR A 52 3.06 -16.50 -6.68
N LYS A 53 1.79 -16.20 -6.97
CA LYS A 53 1.06 -15.12 -6.30
C LYS A 53 0.58 -15.60 -4.94
N PRO A 54 0.55 -14.72 -3.92
CA PRO A 54 -0.25 -15.00 -2.74
C PRO A 54 -1.72 -15.11 -3.14
N ASP A 55 -2.50 -15.84 -2.35
CA ASP A 55 -3.96 -15.93 -2.56
C ASP A 55 -4.63 -14.55 -2.43
N GLN A 56 -4.08 -13.71 -1.56
CA GLN A 56 -4.53 -12.35 -1.34
C GLN A 56 -3.36 -11.43 -0.97
N TRP A 57 -3.39 -10.21 -1.50
CA TRP A 57 -2.55 -9.12 -1.04
C TRP A 57 -3.40 -8.12 -0.27
N ILE A 58 -2.99 -7.74 0.93
CA ILE A 58 -3.63 -6.69 1.74
C ILE A 58 -2.68 -5.51 1.83
N LEU A 59 -3.14 -4.35 1.38
CA LEU A 59 -2.44 -3.09 1.51
C LEU A 59 -3.09 -2.24 2.60
N LEU A 60 -2.39 -2.09 3.72
CA LEU A 60 -2.81 -1.30 4.86
C LEU A 60 -2.47 0.18 4.64
N VAL A 61 -3.46 1.05 4.85
CA VAL A 61 -3.32 2.50 4.78
C VAL A 61 -3.88 3.18 6.02
N ASP A 62 -3.12 4.10 6.61
CA ASP A 62 -3.63 5.09 7.55
C ASP A 62 -4.29 6.20 6.71
N LYS A 63 -5.62 6.26 6.75
CA LYS A 63 -6.40 7.15 5.89
C LYS A 63 -6.26 8.62 6.27
N ASP A 64 -6.12 8.91 7.56
CA ASP A 64 -6.07 10.28 8.06
C ASP A 64 -4.76 10.96 7.67
N LYS A 65 -3.76 10.14 7.40
CA LYS A 65 -2.46 10.52 6.86
C LYS A 65 -2.37 10.30 5.34
N LEU A 66 -3.47 10.38 4.59
CA LEU A 66 -3.45 10.39 3.13
C LEU A 66 -4.20 11.61 2.60
N ASP A 67 -3.67 12.20 1.53
CA ASP A 67 -4.47 13.11 0.72
C ASP A 67 -5.36 12.33 -0.25
N GLN A 68 -6.44 12.96 -0.68
CA GLN A 68 -7.43 12.35 -1.56
C GLN A 68 -6.83 11.92 -2.91
N GLY A 69 -5.86 12.68 -3.45
CA GLY A 69 -5.21 12.38 -4.72
C GLY A 69 -4.38 11.09 -4.62
N THR A 70 -3.56 10.96 -3.58
CA THR A 70 -2.78 9.75 -3.31
C THR A 70 -3.68 8.54 -3.09
N PHE A 71 -4.78 8.71 -2.35
CA PHE A 71 -5.72 7.62 -2.10
C PHE A 71 -6.40 7.11 -3.38
N SER A 72 -6.88 8.03 -4.23
CA SER A 72 -7.51 7.67 -5.52
C SER A 72 -6.52 6.95 -6.43
N GLN A 73 -5.32 7.50 -6.61
CA GLN A 73 -4.30 6.88 -7.47
C GLN A 73 -3.88 5.50 -6.94
N LEU A 74 -3.73 5.34 -5.61
CA LEU A 74 -3.41 4.05 -5.03
C LEU A 74 -4.53 3.03 -5.26
N SER A 75 -5.79 3.46 -5.12
CA SER A 75 -6.96 2.62 -5.36
C SER A 75 -7.03 2.17 -6.83
N ASP A 76 -6.79 3.09 -7.76
CA ASP A 76 -6.76 2.81 -9.20
C ASP A 76 -5.64 1.83 -9.57
N LEU A 77 -4.44 2.01 -8.99
CA LEU A 77 -3.29 1.13 -9.23
C LEU A 77 -3.59 -0.32 -8.85
N ILE A 78 -4.29 -0.55 -7.75
CA ILE A 78 -4.52 -1.89 -7.22
C ILE A 78 -5.85 -2.50 -7.66
N ALA A 79 -6.78 -1.73 -8.22
CA ALA A 79 -8.10 -2.20 -8.65
C ALA A 79 -8.03 -3.34 -9.68
N GLY A 80 -6.95 -3.41 -10.46
CA GLY A 80 -6.69 -4.47 -11.43
C GLY A 80 -6.12 -5.77 -10.84
N GLU A 81 -5.82 -5.82 -9.55
CA GLU A 81 -5.15 -6.97 -8.89
C GLU A 81 -6.01 -7.55 -7.77
N LYS A 82 -5.67 -8.77 -7.32
CA LYS A 82 -6.22 -9.37 -6.07
C LYS A 82 -5.64 -8.70 -4.81
N CYS A 83 -5.59 -7.38 -4.81
CA CYS A 83 -5.08 -6.55 -3.75
C CYS A 83 -6.24 -5.81 -3.06
N GLN A 84 -6.41 -6.04 -1.78
CA GLN A 84 -7.42 -5.37 -0.96
C GLN A 84 -6.78 -4.19 -0.23
N LEU A 85 -7.34 -3.01 -0.44
CA LEU A 85 -7.03 -1.84 0.38
C LEU A 85 -7.77 -1.93 1.72
N VAL A 86 -7.05 -1.83 2.84
CA VAL A 86 -7.63 -1.81 4.17
C VAL A 86 -7.21 -0.54 4.89
N GLN A 87 -8.20 0.26 5.29
CA GLN A 87 -8.00 1.47 6.06
C GLN A 87 -7.88 1.10 7.54
N TYR A 88 -6.85 1.59 8.21
CA TYR A 88 -6.71 1.51 9.66
C TYR A 88 -6.65 2.91 10.27
N GLN A 89 -6.93 2.96 11.57
CA GLN A 89 -6.91 4.15 12.41
C GLN A 89 -5.70 4.09 13.34
#